data_AF-A0A7W1AL96-F1
#
_entry.id   AF-A0A7W1AL96-F1
#
_cell.length_a   1.000
_cell.length_b   1.000
_cell.length_c   1.000
_cell.angle_alpha   90.00
_cell.angle_beta   90.00
_cell.angle_gamma   90.00
#
_symmetry.space_group_name_H-M   'P 1'
#
loop_
_entity.id
_entity.type
_entity.pdbx_description
1 polymer ?
#
loop_
_entity_poly.entity_id
_entity_poly.type
_entity_poly.pdbx_seq_one_letter_code
_entity_poly.pdbx_strand_id
1 'polypeptide(L)'
;TVKFEGKDLVVKSDRVLREGLLQRSADGKHAVFTVITSCGDLCHSVIYLLSADGKRTKLGESGPNDTTVAWQADKVAVGNGSLWIATLADHSVKPMENFTSPAYSPEGVLYVRNHDGAAFEVKGDKPTQVWKPKKKKKPADDGEGDMVEEDPAPVKFEGGKPKFDL
;
A
#
# COMPACT_ATOMS: atom_id res chain seq x y z
N THR A 1 21.35 16.68 6.12
CA THR A 1 21.66 17.15 7.49
C THR A 1 20.35 17.44 8.18
N VAL A 2 20.17 16.98 9.41
CA VAL A 2 18.95 17.23 10.22
C VAL A 2 19.34 17.88 11.54
N LYS A 3 18.47 18.75 12.07
CA LYS A 3 18.65 19.38 13.38
C LYS A 3 17.96 18.55 14.47
N PHE A 4 18.71 18.15 15.47
CA PHE A 4 18.21 17.48 16.67
C PHE A 4 18.84 18.14 17.90
N GLU A 5 18.01 18.61 18.84
CA GLU A 5 18.46 19.28 20.07
C GLU A 5 19.47 20.41 19.84
N GLY A 6 19.26 21.22 18.79
CA GLY A 6 20.12 22.36 18.47
C GLY A 6 21.48 22.00 17.84
N LYS A 7 21.74 20.72 17.54
CA LYS A 7 22.95 20.26 16.86
C LYS A 7 22.62 19.85 15.42
N ASP A 8 23.52 20.20 14.50
CA ASP A 8 23.47 19.74 13.11
C ASP A 8 24.07 18.33 13.03
N LEU A 9 23.25 17.35 12.65
CA LEU A 9 23.66 15.97 12.45
C LEU A 9 23.73 15.64 10.96
N VAL A 10 24.90 15.18 10.50
CA VAL A 10 25.08 14.63 9.15
C VAL A 10 24.66 13.16 9.18
N VAL A 11 23.41 12.91 8.79
CA VAL A 11 22.92 11.56 8.54
C VAL A 11 23.42 11.14 7.15
N LYS A 12 24.44 10.26 7.11
CA LYS A 12 24.78 9.56 5.86
C LYS A 12 23.61 8.65 5.52
N SER A 13 22.97 8.93 4.38
CA SER A 13 21.92 8.07 3.85
C SER A 13 22.27 7.76 2.41
N ASP A 14 22.46 6.47 2.11
CA ASP A 14 22.70 6.00 0.73
C ASP A 14 21.43 6.16 -0.13
N ARG A 15 20.29 6.46 0.49
CA ARG A 15 18.98 6.65 -0.16
C ARG A 15 18.22 7.79 0.52
N VAL A 16 17.67 8.71 -0.25
CA VAL A 16 16.89 9.84 0.31
C VAL A 16 15.54 9.33 0.77
N LEU A 17 15.30 9.35 2.09
CA LEU A 17 13.96 9.24 2.65
C LEU A 17 13.23 10.56 2.33
N ARG A 18 12.33 10.57 1.35
CA ARG A 18 11.41 11.69 1.17
C ARG A 18 10.19 11.44 2.04
N GLU A 19 9.83 12.40 2.90
CA GLU A 19 8.66 12.28 3.79
C GLU A 19 7.37 11.98 3.03
N GLY A 20 7.26 12.38 1.76
CA GLY A 20 6.11 12.06 0.91
C GLY A 20 5.89 10.58 0.62
N LEU A 21 6.88 9.71 0.87
CA LEU A 21 6.77 8.24 0.72
C LEU A 21 6.59 7.52 2.06
N LEU A 22 6.44 8.27 3.15
CA LEU A 22 6.28 7.75 4.50
C LEU A 22 4.83 7.92 4.95
N GLN A 23 4.08 6.83 4.95
CA GLN A 23 2.68 6.81 5.38
C GLN A 23 2.62 6.46 6.87
N ARG A 24 2.25 7.40 7.74
CA ARG A 24 2.23 7.19 9.20
C ARG A 24 0.87 6.73 9.69
N SER A 25 0.87 5.89 10.71
CA SER A 25 -0.30 5.60 11.55
C SER A 25 -0.76 6.87 12.29
N ALA A 26 -2.05 6.95 12.62
CA ALA A 26 -2.63 8.13 13.26
C ALA A 26 -2.03 8.45 14.64
N ASP A 27 -1.57 7.43 15.37
CA ASP A 27 -0.92 7.60 16.68
C ASP A 27 0.60 7.85 16.56
N GLY A 28 1.14 7.85 15.34
CA GLY A 28 2.55 8.07 15.05
C GLY A 28 3.49 6.94 15.49
N LYS A 29 2.98 5.82 16.03
CA LYS A 29 3.83 4.72 16.52
C LYS A 29 4.38 3.84 15.41
N HIS A 30 3.73 3.84 14.26
CA HIS A 30 4.12 3.04 13.09
C HIS A 30 4.14 3.87 11.81
N ALA A 31 4.96 3.44 10.85
CA ALA A 31 4.97 3.99 9.51
C ALA A 31 5.23 2.90 8.47
N VAL A 32 4.62 3.04 7.29
CA VAL A 32 4.95 2.26 6.09
C VAL A 32 5.85 3.12 5.22
N PHE A 33 6.92 2.50 4.73
CA PHE A 33 7.92 3.15 3.91
C PHE A 33 8.31 2.28 2.72
N THR A 34 8.27 2.86 1.52
CA THR A 34 8.69 2.20 0.29
C THR A 34 10.00 2.82 -0.19
N VAL A 35 11.00 1.97 -0.42
CA VAL A 35 12.32 2.40 -0.89
C VAL A 35 12.63 1.78 -2.24
N ILE A 36 12.94 2.62 -3.22
CA ILE A 36 13.54 2.16 -4.47
C ILE A 36 14.95 1.66 -4.18
N THR A 37 15.21 0.39 -4.45
CA THR A 37 16.48 -0.27 -4.15
C THR A 37 17.44 -0.30 -5.33
N SER A 38 16.90 -0.32 -6.54
CA SER A 38 17.64 -0.29 -7.80
C SER A 38 16.71 0.21 -8.91
N CYS A 39 17.29 0.81 -9.94
CA CYS A 39 16.61 1.08 -11.20
C CYS A 39 17.51 0.62 -12.34
N GLY A 40 16.99 -0.24 -13.20
CA GLY A 40 17.54 -0.58 -14.51
C GLY A 40 16.46 -0.30 -15.55
N ASP A 41 16.09 -1.32 -16.32
CA ASP A 41 14.95 -1.25 -17.25
C ASP A 41 13.62 -1.03 -16.50
N LEU A 42 13.52 -1.54 -15.26
CA LEU A 42 12.45 -1.26 -14.31
C LEU A 42 13.03 -0.90 -12.94
N CYS A 43 12.34 -0.04 -12.20
CA CYS A 43 12.70 0.26 -10.81
C CYS A 43 12.14 -0.81 -9.87
N HIS A 44 12.98 -1.29 -8.95
CA HIS A 44 12.60 -2.21 -7.90
C HIS A 44 12.50 -1.49 -6.58
N SER A 45 11.45 -1.80 -5.82
CA SER A 45 11.21 -1.25 -4.50
C SER A 45 11.07 -2.34 -3.44
N VAL A 46 11.39 -1.98 -2.20
CA VAL A 46 11.12 -2.80 -1.02
C VAL A 46 10.26 -1.99 -0.07
N ILE A 47 9.25 -2.65 0.48
CA ILE A 47 8.29 -2.04 1.39
C ILE A 47 8.60 -2.49 2.81
N TYR A 48 8.66 -1.55 3.74
CA TYR A 48 8.93 -1.78 5.15
C TYR A 48 7.81 -1.24 6.04
N LEU A 49 7.49 -1.99 7.09
CA LEU A 49 6.82 -1.48 8.28
C LEU A 49 7.88 -1.08 9.31
N LEU A 50 7.77 0.14 9.83
CA LEU A 50 8.63 0.70 10.86
C LEU A 50 7.80 0.94 12.12
N SER A 51 8.39 0.64 13.28
CA SER A 51 7.83 0.94 14.59
C SER A 51 8.70 1.97 15.32
N ALA A 52 8.09 2.73 16.23
CA ALA A 52 8.74 3.80 16.98
C ALA A 52 9.89 3.30 17.89
N ASP A 53 9.89 2.02 18.25
CA ASP A 53 10.99 1.33 18.95
C ASP A 53 12.19 1.01 18.05
N GLY A 54 12.11 1.34 16.75
CA GLY A 54 13.13 1.07 15.75
C GLY A 54 12.99 -0.29 15.06
N LYS A 55 12.00 -1.12 15.43
CA LYS A 55 11.76 -2.40 14.75
C LYS A 55 11.36 -2.16 13.30
N ARG A 56 12.00 -2.88 12.39
CA ARG A 56 11.75 -2.83 10.94
C ARG A 56 11.40 -4.22 10.41
N THR A 57 10.28 -4.32 9.72
CA THR A 57 9.82 -5.55 9.07
C THR A 57 9.67 -5.34 7.58
N LYS A 58 10.28 -6.20 6.77
CA LYS A 58 10.06 -6.23 5.33
C LYS A 58 8.66 -6.79 5.06
N LEU A 59 7.83 -6.04 4.35
CA LEU A 59 6.51 -6.50 3.93
C LEU A 59 6.63 -7.29 2.63
N GLY A 60 7.33 -6.74 1.65
CA GLY A 60 7.50 -7.36 0.33
C GLY A 60 8.43 -6.56 -0.57
N GLU A 61 8.59 -7.07 -1.79
CA GLU A 61 9.25 -6.39 -2.91
C GLU A 61 8.19 -6.05 -3.95
N SER A 62 8.38 -4.95 -4.66
CA SER A 62 7.49 -4.55 -5.74
C SER A 62 8.19 -3.66 -6.77
N GLY A 63 7.45 -3.20 -7.77
CA GLY A 63 7.87 -2.22 -8.77
C GLY A 63 7.79 -0.77 -8.26
N PRO A 64 7.78 0.21 -9.17
CA PRO A 64 7.71 1.64 -8.83
C PRO A 64 6.27 2.13 -8.56
N ASN A 65 5.32 1.21 -8.35
CA ASN A 65 3.91 1.56 -8.19
C ASN A 65 3.70 2.48 -6.99
N ASP A 66 2.57 3.19 -6.99
CA ASP A 66 2.15 3.95 -5.81
C ASP A 66 1.79 3.01 -4.67
N THR A 67 2.29 3.31 -3.48
CA THR A 67 1.98 2.53 -2.28
C THR A 67 0.70 3.05 -1.65
N THR A 68 -0.31 2.18 -1.57
CA THR A 68 -1.56 2.45 -0.87
C THR A 68 -1.51 1.80 0.51
N VAL A 69 -1.94 2.53 1.54
CA VAL A 69 -1.85 2.08 2.95
C VAL A 69 -3.19 2.29 3.63
N ALA A 70 -3.72 1.24 4.24
CA ALA A 70 -4.92 1.28 5.07
C ALA A 70 -4.58 0.84 6.49
N TRP A 71 -4.75 1.75 7.44
CA TRP A 71 -4.50 1.51 8.86
C TRP A 71 -5.75 1.00 9.58
N GLN A 72 -5.58 0.07 10.49
CA GLN A 72 -6.51 -0.30 11.55
C GLN A 72 -5.76 -0.27 12.89
N ALA A 73 -6.48 -0.34 14.01
CA ALA A 73 -5.90 -0.25 15.35
C ALA A 73 -4.80 -1.30 15.62
N ASP A 74 -4.93 -2.52 15.10
CA ASP A 74 -4.04 -3.66 15.40
C ASP A 74 -3.22 -4.15 14.18
N LYS A 75 -3.48 -3.62 12.99
CA LYS A 75 -2.87 -4.06 11.73
C LYS A 75 -2.84 -2.97 10.68
N VAL A 76 -2.04 -3.21 9.64
CA VAL A 76 -1.96 -2.37 8.45
C VAL A 76 -2.04 -3.26 7.21
N ALA A 77 -2.82 -2.82 6.22
CA ALA A 77 -2.85 -3.41 4.90
C ALA A 77 -2.14 -2.48 3.91
N VAL A 78 -1.24 -3.02 3.10
CA VAL A 78 -0.38 -2.26 2.19
C VAL A 78 -0.46 -2.84 0.79
N GLY A 79 -0.88 -2.02 -0.17
CA GLY A 79 -1.00 -2.37 -1.59
C GLY A 79 0.08 -1.67 -2.43
N ASN A 80 0.71 -2.42 -3.32
CA ASN A 80 1.67 -1.90 -4.30
C ASN A 80 1.90 -2.95 -5.40
N GLY A 81 0.96 -3.16 -6.31
CA GLY A 81 0.95 -4.29 -7.26
C GLY A 81 0.72 -5.68 -6.62
N SER A 82 0.78 -5.76 -5.30
CA SER A 82 0.46 -6.91 -4.47
C SER A 82 0.00 -6.40 -3.11
N LEU A 83 -0.61 -7.27 -2.30
CA LEU A 83 -1.17 -6.89 -1.00
C LEU A 83 -0.45 -7.62 0.14
N TRP A 84 -0.12 -6.89 1.19
CA TRP A 84 0.39 -7.43 2.45
C TRP A 84 -0.42 -6.90 3.63
N ILE A 85 -0.75 -7.79 4.56
CA ILE A 85 -1.36 -7.43 5.84
C ILE A 85 -0.33 -7.71 6.94
N ALA A 86 0.01 -6.70 7.72
CA ALA A 86 0.92 -6.83 8.84
C ALA A 86 0.21 -6.56 10.17
N THR A 87 0.40 -7.43 11.15
CA THR A 87 -0.08 -7.23 12.53
C THR A 87 0.92 -6.36 13.27
N LEU A 88 0.46 -5.29 13.93
CA LEU A 88 1.36 -4.29 14.54
C LEU A 88 2.04 -4.80 15.81
N ALA A 89 1.38 -5.69 16.56
CA ALA A 89 1.89 -6.17 17.84
C ALA A 89 3.12 -7.08 17.68
N ASP A 90 3.06 -8.04 16.74
CA ASP A 90 4.13 -9.03 16.56
C ASP A 90 4.94 -8.81 15.27
N HIS A 91 4.45 -7.96 14.36
CA HIS A 91 4.97 -7.76 13.01
C HIS A 91 4.92 -9.02 12.13
N SER A 92 3.97 -9.92 12.39
CA SER A 92 3.64 -10.98 11.43
C SER A 92 3.14 -10.35 10.14
N VAL A 93 3.57 -10.89 8.99
CA VAL A 93 3.19 -10.40 7.66
C VAL A 93 2.52 -11.54 6.91
N LYS A 94 1.36 -11.24 6.33
CA LYS A 94 0.61 -12.14 5.47
C LYS A 94 0.48 -11.54 4.07
N PRO A 95 1.06 -12.16 3.03
CA PRO A 95 0.78 -11.79 1.65
C PRO A 95 -0.62 -12.24 1.22
N MET A 96 -1.23 -11.48 0.33
CA MET A 96 -2.48 -11.79 -0.35
C MET A 96 -2.31 -11.58 -1.85
N GLU A 97 -2.23 -12.69 -2.58
CA GLU A 97 -2.01 -12.70 -4.03
C GLU A 97 -3.22 -12.17 -4.79
N ASN A 98 -2.98 -11.56 -5.96
CA ASN A 98 -4.00 -11.03 -6.88
C ASN A 98 -4.87 -9.89 -6.32
N PHE A 99 -4.48 -9.31 -5.18
CA PHE A 99 -5.16 -8.17 -4.58
C PHE A 99 -4.20 -7.00 -4.39
N THR A 100 -4.78 -5.80 -4.37
CA THR A 100 -4.13 -4.52 -4.15
C THR A 100 -5.15 -3.52 -3.56
N SER A 101 -4.73 -2.28 -3.38
CA SER A 101 -5.56 -1.12 -3.03
C SER A 101 -6.51 -1.35 -1.85
N PRO A 102 -5.95 -1.62 -0.65
CA PRO A 102 -6.73 -1.89 0.54
C PRO A 102 -7.42 -0.65 1.07
N ALA A 103 -8.58 -0.85 1.70
CA ALA A 103 -9.29 0.16 2.47
C ALA A 103 -10.06 -0.51 3.62
N TYR A 104 -9.98 0.04 4.83
CA TYR A 104 -10.82 -0.39 5.94
C TYR A 104 -12.12 0.42 5.98
N SER A 105 -13.26 -0.24 6.17
CA SER A 105 -14.51 0.42 6.51
C SER A 105 -14.41 1.03 7.93
N PRO A 106 -15.31 1.96 8.30
CA PRO A 106 -15.37 2.47 9.67
C PRO A 106 -15.54 1.39 10.75
N GLU A 107 -16.18 0.27 10.40
CA GLU A 107 -16.38 -0.89 11.26
C GLU A 107 -15.17 -1.84 11.29
N GLY A 108 -14.10 -1.50 10.56
CA GLY A 108 -12.86 -2.27 10.51
C GLY A 108 -12.89 -3.48 9.58
N VAL A 109 -13.82 -3.53 8.64
CA VAL A 109 -13.86 -4.56 7.59
C VAL A 109 -12.90 -4.18 6.48
N LEU A 110 -12.03 -5.10 6.07
CA LEU A 110 -11.10 -4.86 4.97
C LEU A 110 -11.79 -5.05 3.62
N TYR A 111 -11.68 -4.05 2.76
CA TYR A 111 -12.01 -4.12 1.34
C TYR A 111 -10.73 -4.02 0.52
N VAL A 112 -10.65 -4.81 -0.56
CA VAL A 112 -9.50 -4.84 -1.47
C VAL A 112 -9.99 -4.83 -2.92
N ARG A 113 -9.10 -4.45 -3.83
CA ARG A 113 -9.34 -4.55 -5.28
C ARG A 113 -8.44 -5.63 -5.88
N ASN A 114 -8.83 -6.24 -6.99
CA ASN A 114 -7.90 -6.95 -7.86
C ASN A 114 -7.47 -6.05 -9.03
N HIS A 115 -6.50 -6.49 -9.85
CA HIS A 115 -6.02 -5.71 -11.00
C HIS A 115 -7.11 -5.43 -12.05
N ASP A 116 -8.12 -6.30 -12.18
CA ASP A 116 -9.29 -6.03 -13.04
C ASP A 116 -10.21 -4.92 -12.50
N GLY A 117 -9.94 -4.42 -11.28
CA GLY A 117 -10.73 -3.41 -10.58
C GLY A 117 -11.94 -3.96 -9.81
N ALA A 118 -12.20 -5.27 -9.82
CA ALA A 118 -13.25 -5.86 -8.98
C ALA A 118 -12.95 -5.64 -7.48
N ALA A 119 -14.00 -5.48 -6.68
CA ALA A 119 -13.86 -5.23 -5.25
C ALA A 119 -14.31 -6.43 -4.43
N PHE A 120 -13.59 -6.68 -3.35
CA PHE A 120 -13.78 -7.83 -2.48
C PHE A 120 -13.82 -7.37 -1.02
N GLU A 121 -14.70 -7.97 -0.24
CA GLU A 121 -14.69 -7.90 1.21
C GLU A 121 -13.84 -9.04 1.76
N VAL A 122 -12.92 -8.76 2.68
CA VAL A 122 -12.03 -9.74 3.30
C VAL A 122 -12.46 -9.97 4.74
N LYS A 123 -13.06 -11.14 4.99
CA LYS A 123 -13.39 -11.64 6.33
C LYS A 123 -12.43 -12.77 6.70
N GLY A 124 -11.50 -12.50 7.60
CA GLY A 124 -10.40 -13.41 7.90
C GLY A 124 -9.56 -13.65 6.65
N ASP A 125 -9.50 -14.90 6.20
CA ASP A 125 -8.65 -15.33 5.08
C ASP A 125 -9.41 -15.51 3.76
N LYS A 126 -10.68 -15.12 3.71
CA LYS A 126 -11.58 -15.40 2.59
C LYS A 126 -12.09 -14.10 1.95
N PRO A 127 -11.47 -13.66 0.84
CA PRO A 127 -12.02 -12.59 0.01
C PRO A 127 -13.33 -13.04 -0.64
N THR A 128 -14.37 -12.23 -0.51
CA THR A 128 -15.67 -12.44 -1.18
C THR A 128 -15.91 -11.27 -2.12
N GLN A 129 -16.13 -11.53 -3.40
CA GLN A 129 -16.41 -10.46 -4.35
C GLN A 129 -17.73 -9.78 -4.04
N VAL A 130 -17.71 -8.45 -3.90
CA VAL A 130 -18.89 -7.62 -3.62
C VAL A 130 -19.24 -6.70 -4.78
N TRP A 131 -18.32 -6.52 -5.73
CA TRP A 131 -18.54 -5.65 -6.87
C TRP A 131 -17.70 -6.06 -8.08
N LYS A 132 -18.20 -5.74 -9.29
CA LYS A 132 -17.49 -5.94 -10.56
C LYS A 132 -17.56 -4.67 -11.40
N PRO A 133 -16.45 -4.21 -11.99
CA PRO A 133 -16.46 -3.07 -12.90
C PRO A 133 -17.16 -3.42 -14.20
N LYS A 134 -17.80 -2.42 -14.79
CA LYS A 134 -18.19 -2.50 -16.21
C LYS A 134 -16.90 -2.54 -17.02
N LYS A 135 -16.81 -3.48 -17.99
CA LYS A 135 -15.67 -3.52 -18.91
C LYS A 135 -15.55 -2.17 -19.62
N LYS A 136 -14.46 -1.44 -19.39
CA LYS A 136 -14.09 -0.33 -20.27
C LYS A 136 -13.75 -0.95 -21.63
N LYS A 137 -14.29 -0.40 -22.72
CA LYS A 137 -13.78 -0.72 -24.06
C LYS A 137 -12.30 -0.33 -24.05
N LYS A 138 -11.40 -1.28 -24.30
CA LYS A 138 -9.98 -0.99 -24.48
C LYS A 138 -9.90 0.11 -25.56
N PRO A 139 -9.22 1.25 -25.32
CA PRO A 139 -8.89 2.16 -26.41
C PRO A 139 -8.22 1.35 -27.52
N ALA A 140 -8.50 1.70 -28.78
CA ALA A 140 -7.81 1.08 -29.89
C ALA A 140 -6.30 1.30 -29.70
N ASP A 141 -5.57 0.20 -29.75
CA ASP A 141 -4.13 0.07 -29.52
C ASP A 141 -3.35 1.05 -30.41
N ASP A 142 -3.09 2.26 -29.91
CA ASP A 142 -2.20 3.25 -30.52
C ASP A 142 -0.79 2.95 -30.01
N GLY A 143 -0.23 1.86 -30.53
CA GLY A 143 1.02 1.28 -30.08
C GLY A 143 2.11 2.31 -29.80
N GLU A 144 2.35 2.57 -28.52
CA GLU A 144 3.61 2.92 -27.88
C GLU A 144 3.35 3.14 -26.38
N GLY A 145 3.81 2.21 -25.55
CA GLY A 145 3.85 2.34 -24.09
C GLY A 145 3.31 1.12 -23.38
N ASP A 146 4.22 0.26 -22.90
CA ASP A 146 3.96 -0.63 -21.77
C ASP A 146 3.67 0.24 -20.53
N MET A 147 2.48 0.83 -20.48
CA MET A 147 2.00 1.53 -19.32
C MET A 147 1.77 0.48 -18.24
N VAL A 148 2.60 0.53 -17.20
CA VAL A 148 2.40 -0.23 -15.97
C VAL A 148 0.94 -0.04 -15.58
N GLU A 149 0.16 -1.12 -15.59
CA GLU A 149 -1.26 -1.05 -15.27
C GLU A 149 -1.39 -0.52 -13.84
N GLU A 150 -1.77 0.77 -13.73
CA GLU A 150 -1.88 1.45 -12.44
C GLU A 150 -2.90 0.70 -11.58
N ASP A 151 -2.53 0.47 -10.32
CA ASP A 151 -3.44 -0.18 -9.39
C ASP A 151 -4.76 0.60 -9.31
N PRO A 152 -5.92 -0.08 -9.31
CA PRO A 152 -7.21 0.61 -9.20
C PRO A 152 -7.30 1.36 -7.88
N ALA A 153 -7.99 2.50 -7.85
CA ALA A 153 -8.15 3.24 -6.61
C ALA A 153 -8.81 2.38 -5.50
N PRO A 154 -8.37 2.54 -4.23
CA PRO A 154 -9.00 1.90 -3.08
C PRO A 154 -10.50 2.21 -2.98
N VAL A 155 -11.26 1.29 -2.38
CA VAL A 155 -12.69 1.48 -2.13
C VAL A 155 -12.89 2.69 -1.21
N LYS A 156 -13.83 3.57 -1.56
CA LYS A 156 -14.24 4.73 -0.75
C LYS A 156 -15.49 4.38 0.04
N PHE A 157 -15.74 5.11 1.13
CA PHE A 157 -16.93 4.91 1.97
C PHE A 157 -17.74 6.20 2.07
N GLU A 158 -19.06 6.09 1.93
CA GLU A 158 -20.02 7.19 2.10
C GLU A 158 -21.16 6.71 3.00
N GLY A 159 -21.39 7.40 4.13
CA GLY A 159 -22.36 6.95 5.14
C GLY A 159 -22.09 5.55 5.69
N GLY A 160 -20.82 5.16 5.79
CA GLY A 160 -20.38 3.83 6.26
C GLY A 160 -20.49 2.71 5.22
N LYS A 161 -21.02 2.99 4.01
CA LYS A 161 -21.20 1.99 2.96
C LYS A 161 -20.11 2.13 1.89
N PRO A 162 -19.63 1.00 1.31
CA PRO A 162 -18.67 1.07 0.23
C PRO A 162 -19.31 1.74 -1.00
N LYS A 163 -18.57 2.66 -1.60
CA LYS A 163 -18.91 3.35 -2.85
C LYS A 163 -17.96 2.88 -3.94
N PHE A 164 -18.54 2.38 -5.02
CA PHE A 164 -17.80 1.90 -6.18
C PHE A 164 -17.99 2.87 -7.35
N ASP A 165 -16.92 3.15 -8.07
CA ASP A 165 -16.97 3.96 -9.29
C ASP A 165 -17.82 3.24 -10.35
N LEU A 166 -18.79 3.93 -10.97
CA LEU A 166 -19.81 3.35 -11.88
C LEU A 166 -19.46 3.43 -13.37
#